data_AF-A0AAV0ZDY5-F1
#
_entry.id   AF-A0AAV0ZDY5-F1
#
_cell.length_a   1.000
_cell.length_b   1.000
_cell.length_c   1.000
_cell.angle_alpha   90.00
_cell.angle_beta   90.00
_cell.angle_gamma   90.00
#
_symmetry.space_group_name_H-M   'P 1'
#
loop_
_entity.id
_entity.type
_entity.pdbx_description
1 polymer ?
#
loop_
_entity_poly.entity_id
_entity_poly.type
_entity_poly.pdbx_seq_one_letter_code
_entity_poly.pdbx_strand_id
1 'polypeptide(L)'
;MKCLYWNIRGVAKASYRLALKRFLKLHNPDFLFIAEPKIDFVKFPKNWIVGCPMFVLSKKLQLLKRDLKGWNRNIFGNIANNVSKEEENLGIIQQDIQNNDTNDILKRQENAAQSILSYAFAIEDSFWWSKS
;
A
#
# COMPACT_ATOMS: atom_id res chain seq x y z
N MET A 1 -1.10 -14.36 34.36
CA MET A 1 -0.59 -14.49 32.99
C MET A 1 -1.17 -15.76 32.38
N LYS A 2 -2.03 -15.64 31.35
CA LYS A 2 -2.70 -16.76 30.68
C LYS A 2 -2.06 -16.98 29.31
N CYS A 3 -1.36 -18.10 29.17
CA CYS A 3 -0.78 -18.53 27.90
C CYS A 3 -1.61 -19.69 27.34
N LEU A 4 -2.00 -19.59 26.07
CA LEU A 4 -2.75 -20.63 25.37
C LEU A 4 -1.98 -21.08 24.12
N TYR A 5 -2.06 -22.37 23.83
CA TYR A 5 -1.59 -22.96 22.59
C TYR A 5 -2.78 -23.52 21.82
N TRP A 6 -2.85 -23.25 20.52
CA TRP A 6 -3.90 -23.77 19.66
C TRP A 6 -3.35 -24.16 18.28
N ASN A 7 -3.41 -25.45 17.97
CA ASN A 7 -3.27 -25.92 16.60
C ASN A 7 -4.56 -25.63 15.82
N ILE A 8 -4.55 -24.59 14.99
CA ILE A 8 -5.75 -24.08 14.30
C ILE A 8 -6.03 -24.82 12.99
N ARG A 9 -5.06 -25.60 12.47
CA ARG A 9 -5.16 -26.39 11.22
C ARG A 9 -5.67 -25.61 9.99
N GLY A 10 -5.50 -24.29 9.98
CA GLY A 10 -5.92 -23.41 8.90
C GLY A 10 -6.79 -22.23 9.35
N VAL A 11 -6.40 -21.01 8.99
CA VAL A 11 -7.17 -19.78 9.31
C VAL A 11 -7.66 -19.03 8.05
N ALA A 12 -7.46 -19.59 6.85
CA ALA A 12 -7.82 -18.95 5.59
C ALA A 12 -9.33 -18.69 5.45
N LYS A 13 -10.20 -19.60 5.89
CA LYS A 13 -11.66 -19.45 5.72
C LYS A 13 -12.26 -18.49 6.74
N ALA A 14 -13.23 -17.69 6.33
CA ALA A 14 -13.94 -16.71 7.17
C ALA A 14 -14.57 -17.30 8.45
N SER A 15 -14.97 -18.57 8.44
CA SER A 15 -15.51 -19.28 9.61
C SER A 15 -14.46 -19.50 10.71
N TYR A 16 -13.27 -20.00 10.38
CA TYR A 16 -12.17 -20.18 11.35
C TYR A 16 -11.69 -18.84 11.92
N ARG A 17 -11.70 -17.81 11.07
CA ARG A 17 -11.43 -16.42 11.44
C ARG A 17 -12.36 -15.89 12.52
N LEU A 18 -13.66 -16.16 12.38
CA LEU A 18 -14.66 -15.77 13.38
C LEU A 18 -14.53 -16.59 14.66
N ALA A 19 -14.25 -17.89 14.55
CA ALA A 19 -14.02 -18.77 15.69
C ALA A 19 -12.81 -18.29 16.53
N LEU A 20 -11.70 -17.95 15.87
CA LEU A 20 -10.52 -17.39 16.54
C LEU A 20 -10.83 -16.08 17.25
N LYS A 21 -11.57 -15.17 16.61
CA LYS A 21 -11.99 -13.90 17.23
C LYS A 21 -12.88 -14.11 18.46
N ARG A 22 -13.82 -15.08 18.40
CA ARG A 22 -14.67 -15.45 19.55
C ARG A 22 -13.86 -16.05 20.69
N PHE A 23 -12.93 -16.94 20.36
CA PHE A 23 -12.03 -17.58 21.32
C PHE A 23 -11.18 -16.55 22.07
N LEU A 24 -10.57 -15.60 21.34
CA LEU A 24 -9.77 -14.52 21.92
C LEU A 24 -10.60 -13.63 22.86
N LYS A 25 -11.85 -13.32 22.50
CA LYS A 25 -12.76 -12.55 23.36
C LYS A 25 -13.16 -13.31 24.62
N LEU A 26 -13.41 -14.62 24.51
CA LEU A 26 -13.89 -15.43 25.62
C LEU A 26 -12.79 -15.68 26.66
N HIS A 27 -11.58 -16.01 26.21
CA HIS A 27 -10.52 -16.44 27.12
C HIS A 27 -9.55 -15.31 27.51
N ASN A 28 -9.52 -14.22 26.74
CA ASN A 28 -8.65 -13.06 26.93
C ASN A 28 -7.20 -13.45 27.34
N PRO A 29 -6.50 -14.30 26.56
CA PRO A 29 -5.15 -14.73 26.90
C PRO A 29 -4.15 -13.58 26.74
N ASP A 30 -3.12 -13.57 27.59
CA ASP A 30 -1.97 -12.66 27.46
C ASP A 30 -1.09 -13.07 26.27
N PHE A 31 -0.92 -14.38 26.07
CA PHE A 31 -0.17 -14.96 24.95
C PHE A 31 -0.96 -16.09 24.28
N LEU A 32 -1.07 -16.07 22.96
CA LEU A 32 -1.64 -17.15 22.15
C LEU A 32 -0.61 -17.64 21.14
N PHE A 33 -0.22 -18.90 21.25
CA PHE A 33 0.63 -19.59 20.29
C PHE A 33 -0.24 -20.37 19.31
N ILE A 34 -0.13 -20.09 18.01
CA ILE A 34 -0.91 -20.75 16.96
C ILE A 34 0.00 -21.66 16.15
N ALA A 35 -0.38 -22.93 16.00
CA ALA A 35 0.29 -23.87 15.12
C ALA A 35 -0.57 -24.19 13.88
N GLU A 36 0.10 -24.49 12.77
CA GLU A 36 -0.50 -24.81 11.47
C GLU A 36 -1.56 -23.80 10.97
N PRO A 37 -1.26 -22.50 10.87
CA PRO A 37 -2.22 -21.51 10.37
C PRO A 37 -2.61 -21.72 8.89
N LYS A 38 -1.84 -22.52 8.13
CA LYS A 38 -2.00 -22.79 6.68
C LYS A 38 -2.26 -21.52 5.85
N ILE A 39 -1.63 -20.42 6.26
CA ILE A 39 -1.56 -19.16 5.52
C ILE A 39 -0.17 -18.58 5.69
N ASP A 40 0.29 -17.86 4.68
CA ASP A 40 1.51 -17.06 4.78
C ASP A 40 1.29 -15.90 5.78
N PHE A 41 2.30 -15.61 6.59
CA PHE A 41 2.28 -14.51 7.56
C PHE A 41 2.03 -13.16 6.88
N VAL A 42 2.45 -12.99 5.63
CA VAL A 42 2.20 -11.77 4.84
C VAL A 42 0.71 -11.57 4.58
N LYS A 43 -0.06 -12.66 4.45
CA LYS A 43 -1.50 -12.63 4.21
C LYS A 43 -2.32 -12.52 5.49
N PHE A 44 -1.67 -12.47 6.66
CA PHE A 44 -2.35 -12.32 7.93
C PHE A 44 -3.02 -10.94 8.01
N PRO A 45 -4.30 -10.83 8.39
CA PRO A 45 -4.98 -9.54 8.39
C PRO A 45 -4.32 -8.58 9.40
N LYS A 46 -3.78 -7.46 8.92
CA LYS A 46 -3.19 -6.40 9.78
C LYS A 46 -4.17 -5.87 10.85
N ASN A 47 -5.48 -6.02 10.63
CA ASN A 47 -6.55 -5.59 11.54
C ASN A 47 -6.83 -6.58 12.70
N TRP A 48 -6.11 -7.70 12.77
CA TRP A 48 -6.26 -8.71 13.83
C TRP A 48 -5.37 -8.49 15.05
N ILE A 49 -4.80 -7.31 15.19
CA ILE A 49 -4.15 -6.90 16.43
C ILE A 49 -5.23 -6.85 17.51
N VAL A 50 -5.19 -7.82 18.42
CA VAL A 50 -6.01 -7.90 19.63
C VAL A 50 -5.12 -7.66 20.85
N GLY A 51 -5.69 -7.12 21.91
CA GLY A 51 -4.99 -6.76 23.14
C GLY A 51 -5.68 -5.60 23.84
N CYS A 52 -5.02 -5.02 24.85
CA CYS A 52 -5.54 -3.82 25.49
C CYS A 52 -5.64 -2.66 24.47
N PRO A 53 -6.62 -1.74 24.61
CA PRO A 53 -6.84 -0.66 23.65
C PRO A 53 -5.57 0.14 23.31
N MET A 54 -4.72 0.39 24.31
CA MET A 54 -3.46 1.11 24.17
C MET A 54 -2.45 0.35 23.29
N PHE A 55 -2.34 -0.97 23.45
CA PHE A 55 -1.49 -1.82 22.61
C PHE A 55 -2.00 -1.86 21.17
N VAL A 56 -3.31 -2.05 20.99
CA VAL A 56 -3.94 -2.10 19.66
C VAL A 56 -3.72 -0.78 18.92
N LEU A 57 -3.92 0.35 19.59
CA LEU A 57 -3.68 1.68 19.02
C LEU A 57 -2.20 1.86 18.64
N SER A 58 -1.28 1.60 19.58
CA SER A 58 0.16 1.75 19.36
C SER A 58 0.65 0.91 18.17
N LYS A 59 0.22 -0.35 18.08
CA LYS A 59 0.59 -1.23 16.97
C LYS A 59 -0.02 -0.81 15.64
N LYS A 60 -1.26 -0.34 15.62
CA LYS A 60 -1.86 0.22 14.40
C LYS A 60 -1.10 1.46 13.91
N LEU A 61 -0.70 2.35 14.83
CA LEU A 61 0.13 3.52 14.49
C LEU A 61 1.52 3.13 13.98
N GLN A 62 2.16 2.10 14.56
CA GLN A 62 3.45 1.59 14.07
C GLN A 62 3.34 1.02 12.64
N LEU A 63 2.27 0.28 12.34
CA LEU A 63 2.01 -0.23 10.99
C LEU A 63 1.74 0.92 10.01
N LEU A 64 0.90 1.89 10.40
CA LEU A 64 0.62 3.06 9.59
C LEU A 64 1.91 3.84 9.29
N LYS A 65 2.77 4.07 10.29
CA LYS A 65 4.06 4.74 10.12
C LYS A 65 4.95 4.03 9.10
N ARG A 66 4.98 2.69 9.11
CA ARG A 66 5.75 1.91 8.14
C ARG A 66 5.19 2.08 6.73
N ASP A 67 3.87 1.96 6.58
CA ASP A 67 3.20 2.07 5.29
C ASP A 67 3.36 3.50 4.72
N LEU A 68 3.26 4.54 5.57
CA LEU A 68 3.54 5.94 5.21
C LEU A 68 5.00 6.17 4.83
N LYS A 69 5.97 5.54 5.51
CA LYS A 69 7.38 5.62 5.09
C LYS A 69 7.61 4.99 3.71
N GLY A 70 6.96 3.87 3.43
CA GLY A 70 6.99 3.23 2.11
C GLY A 70 6.40 4.14 1.03
N TRP A 71 5.23 4.72 1.30
CA TRP A 71 4.61 5.72 0.42
C TRP A 71 5.50 6.95 0.22
N ASN A 72 6.10 7.46 1.30
CA ASN A 72 7.01 8.60 1.25
C ASN A 72 8.27 8.30 0.42
N ARG A 73 8.75 7.07 0.40
CA ARG A 73 9.91 6.69 -0.41
C ARG A 73 9.57 6.48 -1.87
N ASN A 74 8.46 5.80 -2.14
CA ASN A 74 8.15 5.31 -3.48
C ASN A 74 7.37 6.33 -4.31
N ILE A 75 6.53 7.13 -3.67
CA ILE A 75 5.64 8.10 -4.34
C ILE A 75 6.10 9.52 -4.05
N PHE A 76 6.21 9.90 -2.77
CA PHE A 76 6.48 11.29 -2.39
C PHE A 76 7.94 11.73 -2.62
N GLY A 77 8.91 10.87 -2.33
CA GLY A 77 10.35 11.17 -2.41
C GLY A 77 10.88 11.23 -3.84
N ASN A 78 10.07 10.79 -4.81
CA ASN A 78 10.42 10.76 -6.22
C ASN A 78 9.56 11.72 -7.06
N ILE A 79 8.85 12.68 -6.47
CA ILE A 79 7.95 13.58 -7.24
C ILE A 79 8.71 14.26 -8.40
N ALA A 80 9.85 14.89 -8.12
CA ALA A 80 10.66 15.55 -9.16
C ALA A 80 11.24 14.55 -10.18
N ASN A 81 11.70 13.38 -9.73
CA ASN A 81 12.19 12.34 -10.64
C ASN A 81 11.06 11.78 -11.53
N ASN A 82 9.85 11.72 -11.00
CA ASN A 82 8.68 11.25 -11.74
C ASN A 82 8.29 12.28 -12.81
N VAL A 83 8.24 13.57 -12.46
CA VAL A 83 8.03 14.65 -13.42
C VAL A 83 9.07 14.60 -14.53
N SER A 84 10.37 14.56 -14.18
CA SER A 84 11.45 14.49 -15.17
C SER A 84 11.36 13.25 -16.07
N LYS A 85 10.97 12.09 -15.53
CA LYS A 85 10.77 10.87 -16.30
C LYS A 85 9.57 10.98 -17.25
N GLU A 86 8.46 11.56 -16.80
CA GLU A 86 7.29 11.73 -17.66
C GLU A 86 7.52 12.81 -18.73
N GLU A 87 8.34 13.83 -18.46
CA GLU A 87 8.84 14.78 -19.46
C GLU A 87 9.70 14.09 -20.52
N GLU A 88 10.62 13.20 -20.11
CA GLU A 88 11.45 12.41 -21.02
C GLU A 88 10.60 11.50 -21.92
N ASN A 89 9.62 10.80 -21.33
CA ASN A 89 8.68 9.95 -22.09
C ASN A 89 7.92 10.74 -23.15
N LEU A 90 7.42 11.93 -22.80
CA LEU A 90 6.70 12.81 -23.71
C LEU A 90 7.64 13.33 -24.82
N GLY A 91 8.88 13.66 -24.49
CA GLY A 91 9.91 14.04 -25.45
C GLY A 91 10.23 12.95 -26.48
N ILE A 92 10.30 11.68 -26.06
CA ILE A 92 10.50 10.54 -26.96
C ILE A 92 9.32 10.41 -27.93
N ILE A 93 8.08 10.48 -27.43
CA ILE A 93 6.87 10.37 -28.25
C ILE A 93 6.80 11.51 -29.27
N GLN A 94 7.18 12.73 -28.88
CA GLN A 94 7.22 13.88 -29.78
C GLN A 94 8.31 13.74 -30.85
N GLN A 95 9.49 13.22 -30.51
CA GLN A 95 10.53 12.89 -31.50
C GLN A 95 10.05 11.81 -32.48
N ASP A 96 9.34 10.79 -32.01
CA ASP A 96 8.80 9.73 -32.86
C ASP A 96 7.74 10.25 -33.83
N ILE A 97 6.90 11.21 -33.41
CA ILE A 97 5.93 11.92 -34.27
C ILE A 97 6.63 12.80 -35.30
N GLN A 98 7.77 13.40 -34.96
CA GLN A 98 8.54 14.24 -35.87
C GLN A 98 9.26 13.42 -36.94
N ASN A 99 9.70 12.20 -36.60
CA ASN A 99 10.47 11.32 -37.48
C ASN A 99 9.59 10.38 -38.33
N ASN A 100 8.37 10.06 -37.89
CA ASN A 100 7.43 9.19 -38.63
C ASN A 100 6.17 9.97 -39.06
N ASP A 101 5.66 9.67 -40.25
CA ASP A 101 4.42 10.27 -40.74
C ASP A 101 3.24 9.96 -39.80
N THR A 102 2.41 10.96 -39.56
CA THR A 102 1.54 11.05 -38.38
C THR A 102 0.47 9.96 -38.33
N ASN A 103 0.64 8.97 -37.46
CA ASN A 103 -0.35 7.93 -37.19
C ASN A 103 -1.29 8.37 -36.05
N ASP A 104 -2.59 8.16 -36.19
CA ASP A 104 -3.62 8.43 -35.17
C ASP A 104 -3.34 7.74 -33.82
N ILE A 105 -2.60 6.63 -33.86
CA ILE A 105 -2.16 5.90 -32.66
C ILE A 105 -1.16 6.73 -31.84
N LEU A 106 -0.20 7.40 -32.51
CA LEU A 106 0.83 8.22 -31.84
C LEU A 106 0.21 9.46 -31.19
N LYS A 107 -0.76 10.10 -31.85
CA LYS A 107 -1.53 11.22 -31.27
C LYS A 107 -2.28 10.83 -29.99
N ARG A 108 -2.85 9.62 -29.94
CA ARG A 108 -3.50 9.12 -28.71
C ARG A 108 -2.50 8.86 -27.60
N GLN A 109 -1.32 8.34 -27.94
CA GLN A 109 -0.23 8.14 -26.97
C GLN A 109 0.30 9.47 -26.42
N GLU A 110 0.44 10.47 -27.27
CA GLU A 110 0.82 11.83 -26.85
C GLU A 110 -0.20 12.43 -25.88
N ASN A 111 -1.50 12.40 -26.24
CA ASN A 111 -2.55 12.90 -25.36
C ASN A 111 -2.58 12.18 -24.00
N ALA A 112 -2.31 10.87 -23.99
CA ALA A 112 -2.21 10.11 -22.75
C ALA A 112 -0.99 10.53 -21.91
N ALA A 113 0.18 10.70 -22.54
CA ALA A 113 1.40 11.18 -21.87
C ALA A 113 1.22 12.59 -21.30
N GLN A 114 0.60 13.51 -22.05
CA GLN A 114 0.27 14.86 -21.59
C GLN A 114 -0.65 14.85 -20.36
N SER A 115 -1.65 13.98 -20.36
CA SER A 115 -2.56 13.82 -19.21
C SER A 115 -1.81 13.31 -17.96
N ILE A 116 -0.91 12.35 -18.13
CA ILE A 116 -0.07 11.81 -17.06
C ILE A 116 0.89 12.88 -16.51
N LEU A 117 1.53 13.64 -17.39
CA LEU A 117 2.40 14.75 -17.02
C LEU A 117 1.64 15.82 -16.22
N SER A 118 0.45 16.21 -16.70
CA SER A 118 -0.41 17.19 -16.02
C SER A 118 -0.78 16.74 -14.60
N TYR A 119 -1.07 15.44 -14.43
CA TYR A 119 -1.31 14.87 -13.11
C TYR A 119 -0.07 14.89 -12.21
N ALA A 120 1.12 14.62 -12.76
CA ALA A 120 2.38 14.69 -12.01
C ALA A 120 2.68 16.12 -11.53
N PHE A 121 2.46 17.13 -12.37
CA PHE A 121 2.58 18.55 -11.97
C PHE A 121 1.56 18.94 -10.91
N ALA A 122 0.30 18.51 -11.02
CA ALA A 122 -0.69 18.79 -9.98
C ALA A 122 -0.29 18.25 -8.60
N ILE A 123 0.37 17.09 -8.56
CA ILE A 123 0.94 16.53 -7.33
C ILE A 123 2.08 17.42 -6.82
N GLU A 124 2.99 17.86 -7.69
CA GLU A 124 4.09 18.75 -7.31
C GLU A 124 3.59 20.10 -6.79
N ASP A 125 2.61 20.71 -7.44
CA ASP A 125 2.01 21.96 -6.98
C ASP A 125 1.38 21.78 -5.60
N SER A 126 0.59 20.72 -5.41
CA SER A 126 -0.01 20.41 -4.11
C SER A 126 1.04 20.22 -3.02
N PHE A 127 2.23 19.73 -3.37
CA PHE A 127 3.36 19.63 -2.47
C PHE A 127 3.91 21.00 -2.07
N TRP A 128 4.09 21.92 -3.02
CA TRP A 128 4.56 23.28 -2.73
C TRP A 128 3.56 24.06 -1.87
N TRP A 129 2.27 23.90 -2.12
CA TRP A 129 1.21 24.45 -1.27
C TRP A 129 1.27 23.91 0.15
N SER A 130 1.64 22.64 0.35
CA SER A 130 1.75 22.05 1.69
C SER A 130 2.95 22.55 2.53
N LYS A 131 3.91 23.22 1.89
CA LYS A 131 5.11 23.79 2.55
C LYS A 131 4.97 25.26 2.93
N SER A 132 4.03 25.97 2.31
CA SER A 132 3.77 27.40 2.56
C SER A 132 2.81 27.57 3.73
#